data_AF-A0A5K1BTA9-F1
#
_entry.id   AF-A0A5K1BTA9-F1
#
_cell.length_a   1.000
_cell.length_b   1.000
_cell.length_c   1.000
_cell.angle_alpha   90.00
_cell.angle_beta   90.00
_cell.angle_gamma   90.00
#
_symmetry.space_group_name_H-M   'P 1'
#
loop_
_entity.id
_entity.type
_entity.pdbx_description
1 polymer ?
#
loop_
_entity_poly.entity_id
_entity_poly.type
_entity_poly.pdbx_seq_one_letter_code
_entity_poly.pdbx_strand_id
1 'polypeptide(L)' 'IELQYFHDHATLSTAVGLNPSPLIDLSATFGTKNFAVGAETGFDTTAGTFTKYNAGISITKPDSCASIIL' A
#
# COMPACT_ATOMS: atom_id res chain seq x y z
N ILE A 1 -7.70 -10.28 -8.00
CA ILE A 1 -6.75 -9.87 -9.07
C ILE A 1 -5.81 -8.85 -8.44
N GLU A 2 -4.51 -9.00 -8.60
CA GLU A 2 -3.51 -8.08 -8.05
C GLU A 2 -2.63 -7.55 -9.18
N LEU A 3 -2.54 -6.23 -9.25
CA LEU A 3 -1.71 -5.46 -10.16
C LEU A 3 -0.64 -4.75 -9.34
N GLN A 4 0.61 -5.13 -9.53
CA GLN A 4 1.75 -4.51 -8.87
C GLN A 4 2.67 -3.91 -9.93
N TYR A 5 2.93 -2.62 -9.81
CA TYR A 5 3.77 -1.83 -10.68
C TYR A 5 4.97 -1.33 -9.89
N PHE A 6 6.15 -1.85 -10.22
CA PHE A 6 7.39 -1.50 -9.56
C PHE A 6 8.21 -0.58 -10.46
N HIS A 7 8.52 0.60 -9.94
CA HIS A 7 9.47 1.56 -10.47
C HIS A 7 10.65 1.66 -9.50
N ASP A 8 11.84 2.04 -9.97
CA ASP A 8 13.10 2.04 -9.19
C ASP A 8 13.01 2.76 -7.82
N HIS A 9 12.05 3.69 -7.69
CA HIS A 9 11.79 4.44 -6.46
C HIS A 9 10.31 4.51 -6.04
N ALA A 10 9.44 3.73 -6.68
CA ALA A 10 8.01 3.75 -6.37
C ALA A 10 7.35 2.42 -6.72
N THR A 11 6.64 1.85 -5.77
CA THR A 11 5.82 0.66 -5.94
C THR A 11 4.36 1.07 -5.82
N LEU A 12 3.56 0.78 -6.83
CA LEU A 12 2.10 0.90 -6.78
C LEU A 12 1.49 -0.49 -6.86
N SER A 13 0.71 -0.87 -5.86
CA SER A 13 0.02 -2.15 -5.80
C SER A 13 -1.48 -1.93 -5.69
N THR A 14 -2.24 -2.72 -6.42
CA THR A 14 -3.69 -2.63 -6.53
C THR A 14 -4.26 -4.03 -6.51
N ALA A 15 -5.07 -4.35 -5.52
CA ALA A 15 -5.71 -5.63 -5.34
C ALA A 15 -7.22 -5.47 -5.41
N VAL A 16 -7.87 -6.37 -6.13
CA VAL A 16 -9.32 -6.47 -6.22
C VAL A 16 -9.71 -7.87 -5.74
N GLY A 17 -10.43 -7.92 -4.62
CA GLY A 17 -11.04 -9.13 -4.08
C GLY A 17 -12.32 -9.46 -4.83
N LEU A 18 -12.40 -10.67 -5.41
CA LEU A 18 -13.61 -11.20 -6.03
C LEU A 18 -14.50 -11.91 -4.98
N ASN A 19 -14.81 -11.20 -3.90
CA ASN A 19 -15.74 -11.66 -2.87
C ASN A 19 -17.15 -11.16 -3.22
N PRO A 20 -18.23 -11.74 -2.64
CA PRO A 20 -19.59 -11.22 -2.79
C PRO A 20 -19.72 -9.73 -2.46
N SER A 21 -18.80 -9.19 -1.67
CA SER A 21 -18.52 -7.75 -1.56
C SER A 21 -17.18 -7.44 -2.25
N PRO A 22 -17.14 -6.85 -3.46
CA PRO A 22 -15.87 -6.59 -4.13
C PRO A 22 -15.13 -5.48 -3.38
N LEU A 23 -14.00 -5.86 -2.78
CA LEU A 23 -13.10 -4.97 -2.07
C LEU A 23 -11.95 -4.59 -3.00
N ILE A 24 -11.66 -3.31 -3.10
CA ILE A 24 -10.54 -2.76 -3.85
C ILE A 24 -9.54 -2.21 -2.85
N ASP A 25 -8.41 -2.88 -2.70
CA ASP A 25 -7.29 -2.41 -1.91
C ASP A 25 -6.27 -1.75 -2.84
N LEU A 26 -6.04 -0.45 -2.65
CA LEU A 26 -4.99 0.30 -3.34
C LEU A 26 -3.89 0.61 -2.34
N SER A 27 -2.65 0.28 -2.66
CA SER A 27 -1.48 0.69 -1.89
C SER A 27 -0.43 1.29 -2.79
N ALA A 28 0.13 2.42 -2.37
CA ALA A 28 1.18 3.11 -3.09
C ALA A 28 2.33 3.37 -2.13
N THR A 29 3.54 3.05 -2.53
CA THR A 29 4.76 3.23 -1.75
C THR A 29 5.78 3.94 -2.63
N PHE A 30 6.40 4.98 -2.10
CA PHE A 30 7.38 5.82 -2.76
C PHE A 30 8.61 5.86 -1.86
N GLY A 31 9.76 5.45 -2.37
CA GLY A 31 10.94 5.30 -1.55
C GLY A 31 12.23 5.19 -2.34
N THR A 32 13.31 5.62 -1.72
CA THR A 32 14.66 5.40 -2.20
C THR A 32 15.30 4.24 -1.45
N LYS A 33 16.56 3.93 -1.72
CA LYS A 33 17.32 2.88 -1.00
C LYS A 33 17.40 3.10 0.52
N ASN A 34 17.14 4.32 1.01
CA ASN A 34 17.30 4.67 2.41
C ASN A 34 15.99 4.93 3.17
N PHE A 35 14.90 5.20 2.48
CA PHE A 35 13.60 5.45 3.10
C PHE A 35 12.48 5.13 2.11
N ALA A 36 11.35 4.66 2.62
CA ALA A 36 10.13 4.44 1.87
C ALA A 36 8.95 5.00 2.64
N VAL A 37 7.98 5.57 1.95
CA VAL A 37 6.72 6.07 2.50
C VAL A 37 5.62 5.48 1.67
N GLY A 38 4.63 4.87 2.29
CA GLY A 38 3.48 4.33 1.59
C GLY A 38 2.17 4.66 2.27
N ALA A 39 1.11 4.49 1.52
CA ALA A 39 -0.24 4.51 2.04
C ALA A 39 -1.01 3.37 1.39
N GLU A 40 -1.94 2.82 2.14
CA GLU A 40 -2.89 1.84 1.65
C GLU A 40 -4.32 2.29 2.00
N THR A 41 -5.23 2.01 1.09
CA THR A 41 -6.64 2.30 1.25
C THR A 41 -7.47 1.17 0.68
N GLY A 42 -8.53 0.81 1.39
CA GLY A 42 -9.47 -0.24 1.01
C GLY A 42 -10.82 0.40 0.74
N PHE A 43 -11.41 0.10 -0.41
CA PHE A 43 -12.71 0.59 -0.85
C PHE A 43 -13.65 -0.58 -1.07
N ASP A 44 -14.76 -0.60 -0.33
CA ASP A 44 -15.83 -1.58 -0.51
C ASP A 44 -16.82 -1.05 -1.55
N THR A 45 -16.87 -1.71 -2.71
CA THR A 45 -17.77 -1.30 -3.80
C THR A 45 -19.24 -1.64 -3.54
N THR A 46 -19.53 -2.52 -2.57
CA THR A 46 -20.90 -2.91 -2.20
C THR A 46 -21.55 -1.87 -1.29
N ALA A 47 -20.82 -1.37 -0.29
CA ALA A 47 -21.25 -0.31 0.61
C ALA A 47 -20.93 1.09 0.07
N GLY A 48 -20.01 1.21 -0.89
CA GLY A 48 -19.52 2.49 -1.41
C GLY A 48 -18.68 3.26 -0.38
N THR A 49 -18.05 2.56 0.57
CA THR A 49 -17.31 3.17 1.68
C THR A 49 -15.86 2.71 1.70
N PHE A 50 -15.01 3.57 2.26
CA PHE A 50 -13.63 3.20 2.52
C PHE A 50 -13.55 2.44 3.85
N THR A 51 -13.04 1.22 3.79
CA THR A 51 -12.94 0.29 4.93
C THR A 51 -11.55 0.30 5.56
N LYS A 52 -10.53 0.76 4.81
CA LYS A 52 -9.13 0.73 5.23
C LYS A 52 -8.42 2.01 4.84
N TYR A 53 -7.59 2.51 5.75
CA TYR A 53 -6.69 3.63 5.54
C TYR A 53 -5.48 3.42 6.44
N ASN A 54 -4.41 2.87 5.88
CA ASN A 54 -3.16 2.83 6.61
C ASN A 54 -2.12 3.72 5.91
N ALA A 55 -1.21 4.25 6.70
CA ALA A 55 -0.06 5.00 6.21
C ALA A 55 1.21 4.41 6.84
N GLY A 56 2.21 4.16 6.01
CA GLY A 56 3.47 3.55 6.42
C GLY A 56 4.66 4.44 6.09
N ILE A 57 5.65 4.47 6.97
CA ILE A 57 6.97 5.03 6.71
C ILE A 57 7.99 3.98 7.13
N SER A 58 8.98 3.73 6.29
CA SER A 58 10.10 2.84 6.53
C SER A 58 11.40 3.59 6.27
N ILE A 59 12.40 3.34 7.10
CA ILE A 59 13.75 3.90 6.98
C ILE A 59 14.69 2.71 7.01
N THR A 60 15.49 2.56 5.97
CA THR A 60 16.47 1.48 5.82
C THR A 60 17.87 2.10 5.83
N LYS A 61 18.61 1.89 6.91
CA LYS A 61 20.05 2.16 6.98
C LYS A 61 20.81 0.84 6.83
N PRO A 62 22.06 0.86 6.34
CA PRO A 62 22.88 -0.35 6.20
C PRO A 62 22.99 -1.16 7.50
N ASP A 63 22.99 -0.49 8.66
CA ASP A 63 23.12 -1.13 9.97
C ASP A 63 21.79 -1.33 10.73
N SER A 64 20.67 -0.74 10.27
CA SER A 64 19.38 -0.83 10.97
C SER A 64 18.20 -0.37 10.11
N CYS A 65 17.07 -1.03 10.29
CA CYS A 65 15.79 -0.68 9.67
C CYS A 65 14.74 -0.34 10.72
N ALA A 66 13.96 0.71 10.47
CA ALA A 66 12.86 1.13 11.32
C ALA A 66 11.64 1.43 10.46
N SER A 67 10.48 0.90 10.84
CA SER A 67 9.24 1.11 10.09
C SER A 67 8.10 1.40 11.07
N ILE A 68 7.20 2.30 10.66
CA ILE A 68 6.00 2.67 11.39
C ILE A 68 4.84 2.60 10.40
N ILE A 69 3.76 1.95 10.79
CA ILE A 69 2.50 1.93 10.04
C ILE A 69 1.40 2.33 11.01
N LEU A 70 0.54 3.25 10.59
CA LEU A 70 -0.65 3.72 11.29
C LEU A 70 -1.88 3.24 10.55
#